data_AF-A0A2E3KJ16-F1
#
_entry.id   AF-A0A2E3KJ16-F1
#
_cell.length_a   1.000
_cell.length_b   1.000
_cell.length_c   1.000
_cell.angle_alpha   90.00
_cell.angle_beta   90.00
_cell.angle_gamma   90.00
#
_symmetry.space_group_name_H-M   'P 1'
#
loop_
_entity.id
_entity.type
_entity.pdbx_description
1 polymer ?
#
loop_
_entity_poly.entity_id
_entity_poly.type
_entity_poly.pdbx_seq_one_letter_code
_entity_poly.pdbx_strand_id
1 'polypeptide(L)'
;MTTIPSTQKKTSAGRWLLACTLMSTVSTGLLIASGDETGQIQLQTDTAAFFGPGTQPNTDYLEFKPLLSSTNCTYCHSDFNMETAPYDTWVVSMMGQSARDPVWHAALSIANQDATNGGETCIRCHAPR
;
A
#
# COMPACT_ATOMS: atom_id res chain seq x y z
N MET A 1 -11.78 70.94 49.16
CA MET A 1 -12.61 69.83 48.62
C MET A 1 -11.84 69.28 47.44
N THR A 2 -11.07 68.23 47.66
CA THR A 2 -10.08 67.72 46.70
C THR A 2 -10.34 66.22 46.54
N THR A 3 -10.84 65.82 45.38
CA THR A 3 -11.13 64.43 45.04
C THR A 3 -9.88 63.76 44.47
N ILE A 4 -9.40 62.71 45.13
CA ILE A 4 -8.31 61.84 44.63
C ILE A 4 -8.96 60.64 43.90
N PRO A 5 -8.49 60.27 42.69
CA PRO A 5 -9.09 59.18 41.92
C PRO A 5 -8.58 57.81 42.36
N SER A 6 -9.47 56.81 42.40
CA SER A 6 -9.12 55.41 42.65
C SER A 6 -8.58 54.73 41.38
N THR A 7 -7.36 54.21 41.44
CA THR A 7 -6.77 53.39 40.37
C THR A 7 -7.11 51.91 40.56
N GLN A 8 -7.86 51.35 39.61
CA GLN A 8 -8.16 49.91 39.51
C GLN A 8 -6.91 49.16 39.03
N LYS A 9 -6.37 48.25 39.85
CA LYS A 9 -5.29 47.33 39.44
C LYS A 9 -5.87 46.21 38.56
N LYS A 10 -5.51 46.21 37.28
CA LYS A 10 -5.80 45.09 36.35
C LYS A 10 -4.93 43.88 36.74
N THR A 11 -5.54 42.80 37.21
CA THR A 11 -4.85 41.54 37.52
C THR A 11 -4.51 40.78 36.24
N SER A 12 -3.21 40.56 35.99
CA SER A 12 -2.64 39.90 34.80
C SER A 12 -2.67 38.36 34.85
N ALA A 13 -3.38 37.76 35.80
CA ALA A 13 -3.35 36.33 36.09
C ALA A 13 -3.87 35.43 34.94
N GLY A 14 -4.81 35.93 34.11
CA GLY A 14 -5.39 35.14 33.01
C GLY A 14 -4.44 34.89 31.83
N ARG A 15 -3.40 35.72 31.65
CA ARG A 15 -2.51 35.63 30.48
C ARG A 15 -1.42 34.57 30.61
N TRP A 16 -1.11 34.16 31.84
CA TRP A 16 -0.11 33.14 32.14
C TRP A 16 -0.68 31.72 32.07
N LEU A 17 -1.95 31.55 32.43
CA LEU A 17 -2.62 30.23 32.39
C LEU A 17 -2.83 29.73 30.95
N LEU A 18 -3.15 30.61 30.01
CA LEU A 18 -3.29 30.27 28.58
C LEU A 18 -1.96 29.93 27.89
N ALA A 19 -0.85 30.53 28.34
CA ALA A 19 0.48 30.25 27.77
C ALA A 19 1.01 28.86 28.17
N CYS A 20 0.75 28.41 29.41
CA CYS A 20 1.16 27.08 29.87
C CYS A 20 0.38 25.96 29.18
N THR A 21 -0.92 26.14 28.89
CA THR A 21 -1.72 25.11 28.19
C THR A 21 -1.31 24.92 26.73
N LEU A 22 -0.86 26.00 26.05
CA LEU A 22 -0.39 25.91 24.66
C LEU A 22 1.00 25.26 24.55
N MET A 23 1.86 25.37 25.56
CA MET A 23 3.18 24.72 25.55
C MET A 23 3.09 23.21 25.85
N SER A 24 2.13 22.74 26.65
CA SER A 24 1.97 21.31 26.91
C SER A 24 1.45 20.52 25.70
N THR A 25 0.63 21.12 24.82
CA THR A 25 0.16 20.41 23.61
C THR A 25 1.22 20.33 22.51
N VAL A 26 2.23 21.22 22.51
CA VAL A 26 3.34 21.16 21.55
C VAL A 26 4.34 20.07 21.93
N SER A 27 4.57 19.82 23.23
CA SER A 27 5.46 18.74 23.68
C SER A 27 4.90 17.33 23.47
N THR A 28 3.57 17.14 23.45
CA THR A 28 2.98 15.82 23.13
C THR A 28 2.91 15.56 21.62
N GLY A 29 2.89 16.61 20.78
CA GLY A 29 2.84 16.47 19.33
C GLY A 29 4.17 16.11 18.65
N LEU A 30 5.31 16.33 19.31
CA LEU A 30 6.64 16.09 18.74
C LEU A 30 7.31 14.79 19.22
N LEU A 31 6.67 14.01 20.10
CA LEU A 31 7.27 12.80 20.67
C LEU A 31 6.69 11.47 20.14
N ILE A 32 5.87 11.49 19.08
CA ILE A 32 5.48 10.26 18.33
C ILE A 32 6.45 10.01 17.15
N ALA A 33 7.73 10.31 17.32
CA ALA A 33 8.75 10.04 16.30
C ALA A 33 10.02 9.38 16.87
N SER A 34 9.94 8.79 18.06
CA SER A 34 10.96 7.86 18.55
C SER A 34 10.30 6.51 18.81
N GLY A 35 9.82 5.89 17.73
CA GLY A 35 9.77 4.44 17.69
C GLY A 35 11.20 3.93 17.71
N ASP A 36 11.44 2.90 18.51
CA ASP A 36 12.64 2.06 18.47
C ASP A 36 13.09 1.81 17.00
N GLU A 37 14.19 2.43 16.58
CA GLU A 37 14.66 2.48 15.19
C GLU A 37 15.39 1.20 14.76
N THR A 38 14.75 0.05 14.88
CA THR A 38 14.97 -1.00 13.88
C THR A 38 13.95 -0.82 12.76
N GLY A 39 13.95 0.35 12.12
CA GLY A 39 13.16 0.57 10.91
C GLY A 39 13.62 -0.41 9.84
N GLN A 40 12.69 -1.09 9.19
CA GLN A 40 13.00 -1.99 8.07
C GLN A 40 13.75 -1.17 7.00
N ILE A 41 15.00 -1.56 6.74
CA ILE A 41 15.81 -0.94 5.70
C ILE A 41 15.34 -1.46 4.34
N GLN A 42 14.84 -0.57 3.48
CA GLN A 42 14.47 -0.93 2.11
C GLN A 42 15.71 -0.99 1.22
N LEU A 43 15.91 -2.12 0.55
CA LEU A 43 16.94 -2.30 -0.48
C LEU A 43 16.57 -1.48 -1.71
N GLN A 44 17.43 -0.53 -2.07
CA GLN A 44 17.24 0.31 -3.24
C GLN A 44 17.65 -0.45 -4.51
N THR A 45 16.70 -1.14 -5.14
CA THR A 45 16.86 -1.92 -6.39
C THR A 45 16.07 -1.33 -7.56
N ASP A 46 16.36 -1.78 -8.77
CA ASP A 46 15.60 -1.44 -9.99
C ASP A 46 15.03 -2.71 -10.66
N THR A 47 14.30 -2.56 -11.77
CA THR A 47 13.73 -3.71 -12.50
C THR A 47 14.79 -4.62 -13.12
N ALA A 48 16.00 -4.11 -13.41
CA ALA A 48 17.10 -4.92 -13.94
C ALA A 48 17.62 -5.93 -12.90
N ALA A 49 17.56 -5.58 -11.61
CA ALA A 49 17.87 -6.51 -10.51
C ALA A 49 16.97 -7.76 -10.47
N PHE A 50 15.79 -7.70 -11.09
CA PHE A 50 14.81 -8.80 -11.13
C PHE A 50 14.64 -9.39 -12.54
N PHE A 51 15.56 -9.09 -13.45
CA PHE A 51 15.56 -9.63 -14.79
C PHE A 51 15.85 -11.14 -14.75
N GLY A 52 14.86 -11.95 -15.13
CA GLY A 52 14.99 -13.41 -15.21
C GLY A 52 15.25 -13.90 -16.64
N PRO A 53 15.62 -15.18 -16.83
CA PRO A 53 15.60 -15.78 -18.16
C PRO A 53 14.18 -15.85 -18.74
N GLY A 54 14.11 -16.01 -20.06
CA GLY A 54 12.85 -16.12 -20.78
C GLY A 54 12.24 -14.78 -21.18
N THR A 55 11.00 -14.87 -21.60
CA THR A 55 10.21 -13.78 -22.16
C THR A 55 9.83 -12.77 -21.07
N GLN A 56 10.35 -11.54 -21.14
CA GLN A 56 10.06 -10.49 -20.14
C GLN A 56 8.73 -9.78 -20.42
N PRO A 57 8.09 -9.17 -19.42
CA PRO A 57 6.98 -8.27 -19.68
C PRO A 57 7.37 -7.18 -20.68
N ASN A 58 6.67 -7.13 -21.81
CA ASN A 58 6.81 -6.08 -22.81
C ASN A 58 5.43 -5.51 -23.13
N THR A 59 5.36 -4.19 -23.27
CA THR A 59 4.15 -3.47 -23.68
C THR A 59 3.96 -3.44 -25.20
N ASP A 60 4.98 -3.82 -25.99
CA ASP A 60 4.89 -3.90 -27.45
C ASP A 60 4.02 -5.10 -27.87
N TYR A 61 2.83 -4.78 -28.39
CA TYR A 61 1.85 -5.76 -28.86
C TYR A 61 2.27 -6.49 -30.15
N LEU A 62 3.26 -5.98 -30.88
CA LEU A 62 3.82 -6.64 -32.07
C LEU A 62 4.77 -7.77 -31.67
N GLU A 63 5.48 -7.60 -30.56
CA GLU A 63 6.34 -8.63 -29.98
C GLU A 63 5.55 -9.58 -29.07
N PHE A 64 4.51 -9.07 -28.40
CA PHE A 64 3.70 -9.81 -27.44
C PHE A 64 2.20 -9.74 -27.74
N LYS A 65 1.68 -10.83 -28.29
CA LYS A 65 0.22 -10.98 -28.42
C LYS A 65 -0.39 -11.23 -27.03
N PRO A 66 -1.36 -10.41 -26.59
CA PRO A 66 -2.01 -10.60 -25.30
C PRO A 66 -2.75 -11.93 -25.27
N LEU A 67 -2.83 -12.55 -24.08
CA LEU A 67 -3.69 -13.70 -23.87
C LEU A 67 -5.16 -13.32 -24.11
N LEU A 68 -5.92 -14.23 -24.72
CA LEU A 68 -7.36 -14.06 -24.84
C LEU A 68 -8.01 -14.10 -23.46
N SER A 69 -9.03 -13.26 -23.25
CA SER A 69 -9.84 -13.34 -22.03
C SER A 69 -10.43 -14.75 -21.88
N SER A 70 -10.40 -15.29 -20.66
CA SER A 70 -10.96 -16.60 -20.33
C SER A 70 -12.46 -16.72 -20.67
N THR A 71 -13.19 -15.60 -20.74
CA THR A 71 -14.57 -15.55 -21.20
C THR A 71 -14.74 -16.07 -22.63
N ASN A 72 -13.73 -15.95 -23.50
CA ASN A 72 -13.80 -16.54 -24.85
C ASN A 72 -13.85 -18.07 -24.82
N CYS A 73 -13.33 -18.68 -23.75
CA CYS A 73 -13.26 -20.13 -23.62
C CYS A 73 -14.56 -20.72 -23.07
N THR A 74 -15.40 -19.93 -22.39
CA THR A 74 -16.63 -20.42 -21.72
C THR A 74 -17.61 -21.00 -22.72
N TYR A 75 -17.65 -20.47 -23.96
CA TYR A 75 -18.57 -20.93 -25.00
C TYR A 75 -18.52 -22.46 -25.23
N CYS A 76 -17.35 -23.09 -25.06
CA CYS A 76 -17.19 -24.54 -25.16
C CYS A 76 -16.75 -25.22 -23.85
N HIS A 77 -16.13 -24.47 -22.92
CA HIS A 77 -15.42 -25.03 -21.77
C HIS A 77 -16.04 -24.72 -20.39
N SER A 78 -17.31 -24.30 -20.35
CA SER A 78 -18.12 -24.17 -19.12
C SER A 78 -19.37 -25.04 -19.15
N ASP A 79 -19.99 -25.24 -17.98
CA ASP A 79 -21.37 -25.70 -17.77
C ASP A 79 -21.74 -27.10 -18.28
N PHE A 80 -20.82 -27.83 -18.90
CA PHE A 80 -21.08 -29.20 -19.37
C PHE A 80 -20.88 -30.26 -18.26
N ASN A 81 -20.08 -29.95 -17.23
CA ASN A 81 -19.86 -30.82 -16.07
C ASN A 81 -19.19 -30.05 -14.92
N MET A 82 -19.79 -30.05 -13.73
CA MET A 82 -19.30 -29.27 -12.59
C MET A 82 -17.93 -29.68 -12.01
N GLU A 83 -17.46 -30.90 -12.28
CA GLU A 83 -16.20 -31.44 -11.74
C GLU A 83 -15.04 -31.37 -12.74
N THR A 84 -15.35 -31.26 -14.03
CA THR A 84 -14.37 -31.40 -15.12
C THR A 84 -14.41 -30.28 -16.14
N ALA A 85 -15.43 -29.42 -16.12
CA ALA A 85 -15.45 -28.22 -16.96
C ALA A 85 -14.25 -27.33 -16.59
N PRO A 86 -13.34 -27.06 -17.56
CA PRO A 86 -12.11 -26.33 -17.26
C PRO A 86 -12.36 -24.94 -16.71
N TYR A 87 -13.33 -24.19 -17.26
CA TYR A 87 -13.61 -22.83 -16.78
C TYR A 87 -14.14 -22.84 -15.35
N ASP A 88 -15.11 -23.70 -15.07
CA ASP A 88 -15.85 -23.72 -13.80
C ASP A 88 -14.94 -24.08 -12.63
N THR A 89 -14.05 -25.06 -12.84
CA THR A 89 -13.06 -25.47 -11.82
C THR A 89 -11.90 -24.48 -11.69
N TRP A 90 -11.45 -23.88 -12.80
CA TRP A 90 -10.35 -22.91 -12.78
C TRP A 90 -10.75 -21.57 -12.17
N VAL A 91 -11.93 -21.04 -12.48
CA VAL A 91 -12.32 -19.67 -12.06
C VAL A 91 -12.44 -19.52 -10.55
N VAL A 92 -12.75 -20.60 -9.84
CA VAL A 92 -12.81 -20.62 -8.36
C VAL A 92 -11.50 -21.09 -7.71
N SER A 93 -10.52 -21.52 -8.51
CA SER A 93 -9.22 -21.96 -8.01
C SER A 93 -8.32 -20.78 -7.64
N MET A 94 -7.27 -21.07 -6.86
CA MET A 94 -6.21 -20.10 -6.58
C MET A 94 -5.53 -19.58 -7.86
N MET A 95 -5.48 -20.39 -8.93
CA MET A 95 -4.91 -19.97 -10.21
C MET A 95 -5.81 -18.96 -10.94
N GLY A 96 -7.13 -19.13 -10.88
CA GLY A 96 -8.09 -18.18 -11.46
C GLY A 96 -8.17 -16.86 -10.68
N GLN A 97 -7.74 -16.88 -9.41
CA GLN A 97 -7.76 -15.74 -8.49
C GLN A 97 -6.37 -15.20 -8.12
N SER A 98 -5.31 -15.64 -8.81
CA SER A 98 -3.91 -15.40 -8.41
C SER A 98 -3.51 -13.93 -8.25
N ALA A 99 -4.08 -13.02 -9.03
CA ALA A 99 -3.85 -11.57 -8.96
C ALA A 99 -4.91 -10.80 -8.13
N ARG A 100 -5.95 -11.50 -7.64
CA ARG A 100 -7.08 -10.93 -6.88
C ARG A 100 -7.06 -11.31 -5.40
N ASP A 101 -6.17 -12.22 -5.02
CA ASP A 101 -6.00 -12.67 -3.64
C ASP A 101 -5.45 -11.53 -2.75
N PRO A 102 -6.17 -11.13 -1.68
CA PRO A 102 -5.68 -10.10 -0.74
C PRO A 102 -4.40 -10.53 0.00
N VAL A 103 -4.18 -11.83 0.21
CA VAL A 103 -2.92 -12.33 0.79
C VAL A 103 -1.76 -12.08 -0.17
N TRP A 104 -1.98 -12.25 -1.48
CA TRP A 104 -1.00 -11.90 -2.50
C TRP A 104 -0.72 -10.39 -2.53
N HIS A 105 -1.74 -9.52 -2.42
CA HIS A 105 -1.52 -8.06 -2.36
C HIS A 105 -0.71 -7.64 -1.13
N ALA A 106 -0.98 -8.24 0.03
CA ALA A 106 -0.22 -7.98 1.24
C ALA A 106 1.25 -8.41 1.07
N ALA A 107 1.49 -9.62 0.57
CA ALA A 107 2.83 -10.13 0.32
C ALA A 107 3.59 -9.29 -0.73
N LEU A 108 2.92 -8.90 -1.81
CA LEU A 108 3.48 -8.01 -2.85
C LEU A 108 3.87 -6.64 -2.26
N SER A 109 3.05 -6.11 -1.36
CA SER A 109 3.33 -4.84 -0.68
C SER A 109 4.56 -4.94 0.21
N ILE A 110 4.70 -6.03 0.99
CA ILE A 110 5.88 -6.28 1.82
C ILE A 110 7.13 -6.46 0.94
N ALA A 111 7.04 -7.24 -0.14
CA ALA A 111 8.17 -7.42 -1.06
C ALA A 111 8.69 -6.10 -1.64
N ASN A 112 7.78 -5.15 -1.94
CA ASN A 112 8.15 -3.81 -2.39
C ASN A 112 8.65 -2.90 -1.26
N GLN A 113 8.26 -3.14 -0.01
CA GLN A 113 8.82 -2.45 1.18
C GLN A 113 10.23 -2.94 1.50
N ASP A 114 10.52 -4.23 1.27
CA ASP A 114 11.83 -4.82 1.50
C ASP A 114 12.82 -4.45 0.39
N ALA A 115 12.38 -4.43 -0.88
CA ALA A 115 13.20 -4.06 -2.03
C ALA A 115 12.39 -3.27 -3.06
N THR A 116 12.92 -2.14 -3.54
CA THR A 116 12.28 -1.34 -4.58
C THR A 116 12.09 -2.17 -5.85
N ASN A 117 10.83 -2.36 -6.29
CA ASN A 117 10.44 -3.27 -7.38
C ASN A 117 10.58 -4.78 -7.11
N GLY A 118 10.73 -5.21 -5.84
CA GLY A 118 10.81 -6.63 -5.47
C GLY A 118 9.63 -7.47 -5.98
N GLY A 119 8.47 -6.84 -6.11
CA GLY A 119 7.26 -7.44 -6.67
C GLY A 119 7.33 -7.87 -8.14
N GLU A 120 8.36 -7.43 -8.89
CA GLU A 120 8.55 -7.77 -10.30
C GLU A 120 8.68 -9.29 -10.51
N THR A 121 9.27 -10.00 -9.53
CA THR A 121 9.35 -11.46 -9.58
C THR A 121 8.00 -12.13 -9.36
N CYS A 122 7.14 -11.56 -8.51
CA CYS A 122 5.85 -12.11 -8.13
C CYS A 122 4.85 -12.11 -9.29
N ILE A 123 4.79 -10.99 -10.03
CA ILE A 123 3.80 -10.78 -11.10
C ILE A 123 3.98 -11.75 -12.28
N ARG A 124 5.17 -12.32 -12.47
CA ARG A 124 5.47 -13.28 -13.53
C ARG A 124 4.62 -14.55 -13.44
N CYS A 125 4.31 -14.99 -12.22
CA CYS A 125 3.52 -16.19 -11.97
C CYS A 125 2.09 -15.85 -11.53
N HIS A 126 1.91 -14.77 -10.77
CA HIS A 126 0.61 -14.44 -10.18
C HIS A 126 -0.29 -13.57 -11.06
N ALA A 127 0.29 -12.80 -12.00
CA ALA A 127 -0.46 -11.91 -12.90
C ALA A 127 0.08 -11.96 -14.35
N PRO A 128 0.14 -13.14 -14.99
CA PRO A 128 0.63 -13.26 -16.35
C PRO A 128 -0.28 -12.51 -17.34
N ARG A 129 0.34 -11.89 -18.34
CA ARG A 129 -0.32 -11.18 -19.45
C ARG A 129 -0.46 -12.07 -20.67
#